data_AF-A0A5D0CLE3-F1
#
_entry.id   AF-A0A5D0CLE3-F1
#
_cell.length_a   1.000
_cell.length_b   1.000
_cell.length_c   1.000
_cell.angle_alpha   90.00
_cell.angle_beta   90.00
_cell.angle_gamma   90.00
#
_symmetry.space_group_name_H-M   'P 1'
#
loop_
_entity.id
_entity.type
_entity.pdbx_description
1 polymer ?
#
loop_
_entity_poly.entity_id
_entity_poly.type
_entity_poly.pdbx_seq_one_letter_code
_entity_poly.pdbx_strand_id
1 'polypeptide(L)'
;MRMTHGLLRYRAFAKLQAKQLYIDKDMFEQYYEDSLKIGPELLTEILKENMSFAIPDSFKQTRAKVLITVGQGEKKIMMRSAKDLLINLQGSQGVIGMGFGHGFPLARPMFFNETVESWIQEKRLPNGLFTVGIGG
;
A
#
# COMPACT_ATOMS: atom_id res chain seq x y z
N MET A 1 -20.65 6.73 6.43
CA MET A 1 -19.86 6.29 5.26
C MET A 1 -20.56 6.45 3.91
N ARG A 2 -21.91 6.43 3.79
CA ARG A 2 -22.61 6.59 2.50
C ARG A 2 -22.21 7.81 1.65
N MET A 3 -21.73 8.90 2.25
CA MET A 3 -21.30 10.10 1.53
C MET A 3 -20.03 9.91 0.68
N THR A 4 -19.13 8.99 1.04
CA THR A 4 -17.88 8.78 0.29
C THR A 4 -18.11 8.10 -1.07
N HIS A 5 -19.15 7.27 -1.17
CA HIS A 5 -19.54 6.64 -2.43
C HIS A 5 -20.00 7.67 -3.48
N GLY A 6 -20.80 8.64 -3.06
CA GLY A 6 -21.27 9.71 -3.96
C GLY A 6 -20.12 10.53 -4.57
N LEU A 7 -19.00 10.68 -3.83
CA LEU A 7 -17.82 11.38 -4.33
C LEU A 7 -17.13 10.63 -5.49
N LEU A 8 -17.21 9.29 -5.54
CA LEU A 8 -16.64 8.51 -6.66
C LEU A 8 -17.31 8.86 -8.00
N ARG A 9 -18.59 9.25 -7.97
CA ARG A 9 -19.32 9.71 -9.17
C ARG A 9 -18.87 11.10 -9.64
N TYR A 10 -18.16 11.85 -8.80
CA TYR A 10 -17.60 13.13 -9.19
C TYR A 10 -16.24 12.91 -9.86
N ARG A 11 -16.21 13.04 -11.19
CA ARG A 11 -15.02 12.77 -12.02
C ARG A 11 -13.76 13.52 -11.55
N ALA A 12 -13.89 14.75 -11.04
CA ALA A 12 -12.72 15.48 -10.52
C ALA A 12 -12.18 14.89 -9.19
N PHE A 13 -13.04 14.30 -8.35
CA PHE A 13 -12.60 13.56 -7.17
C PHE A 13 -11.97 12.21 -7.58
N ALA A 14 -12.55 11.52 -8.56
CA ALA A 14 -11.93 10.32 -9.13
C ALA A 14 -10.53 10.63 -9.71
N LYS A 15 -10.36 11.75 -10.42
CA LYS A 15 -9.03 12.20 -10.90
C LYS A 15 -8.03 12.42 -9.76
N LEU A 16 -8.48 13.00 -8.64
CA LEU A 16 -7.64 13.21 -7.47
C LEU A 16 -7.18 11.87 -6.86
N GLN A 17 -8.10 10.92 -6.71
CA GLN A 17 -7.78 9.57 -6.22
C GLN A 17 -6.87 8.81 -7.17
N ALA A 18 -7.14 8.84 -8.48
CA ALA A 18 -6.29 8.21 -9.49
C ALA A 18 -4.84 8.72 -9.39
N LYS A 19 -4.67 10.04 -9.24
CA LYS A 19 -3.35 10.64 -9.04
C LYS A 19 -2.66 10.17 -7.76
N GLN A 20 -3.41 10.03 -6.65
CA GLN A 20 -2.86 9.51 -5.40
C GLN A 20 -2.41 8.04 -5.51
N LEU A 21 -3.07 7.26 -6.37
CA LEU A 21 -2.75 5.87 -6.66
C LEU A 21 -1.73 5.71 -7.81
N TYR A 22 -1.19 6.81 -8.34
CA TYR A 22 -0.27 6.81 -9.48
C TYR A 22 -0.83 6.14 -10.74
N ILE A 23 -2.15 6.24 -10.94
CA ILE A 23 -2.81 5.78 -12.15
C ILE A 23 -2.53 6.78 -13.26
N ASP A 24 -1.93 6.29 -14.35
CA ASP A 24 -1.62 7.12 -15.51
C ASP A 24 -2.88 7.67 -16.17
N LYS A 25 -2.73 8.83 -16.82
CA LYS A 25 -3.84 9.53 -17.48
C LYS A 25 -4.52 8.65 -18.54
N ASP A 26 -3.76 7.81 -19.21
CA ASP A 26 -4.26 6.92 -20.27
C ASP A 26 -5.10 5.77 -19.70
N MET A 27 -4.92 5.43 -18.41
CA MET A 27 -5.74 4.44 -17.69
C MET A 27 -6.90 5.07 -16.92
N PHE A 28 -7.00 6.40 -16.89
CA PHE A 28 -7.97 7.09 -16.05
C PHE A 28 -9.41 6.73 -16.40
N GLU A 29 -9.76 6.61 -17.69
CA GLU A 29 -11.13 6.29 -18.09
C GLU A 29 -11.53 4.89 -17.59
N GLN A 30 -10.65 3.90 -17.77
CA GLN A 30 -10.89 2.54 -17.28
C GLN A 30 -11.00 2.53 -15.74
N TYR A 31 -10.09 3.20 -15.04
CA TYR A 31 -10.17 3.35 -13.58
C TYR A 31 -11.49 3.98 -13.14
N TYR A 32 -11.95 5.02 -13.84
CA TYR A 32 -13.18 5.71 -13.52
C TYR A 32 -14.39 4.79 -13.72
N GLU A 33 -14.47 4.09 -14.85
CA GLU A 33 -15.53 3.12 -15.12
C GLU A 33 -15.57 2.00 -14.07
N ASP A 34 -14.41 1.46 -13.70
CA ASP A 34 -14.32 0.42 -12.67
C ASP A 34 -14.71 0.95 -11.28
N SER A 35 -14.34 2.19 -10.95
CA SER A 35 -14.74 2.82 -9.68
C SER A 35 -16.26 3.01 -9.55
N LEU A 36 -16.97 3.23 -10.67
CA LEU A 36 -18.43 3.38 -10.70
C LEU A 36 -19.16 2.05 -10.49
N LYS A 37 -18.52 0.92 -10.75
CA LYS A 37 -19.08 -0.43 -10.52
C LYS A 37 -19.09 -0.80 -9.04
N ILE A 38 -18.33 -0.10 -8.19
CA ILE A 38 -18.31 -0.35 -6.75
C ILE A 38 -19.61 0.18 -6.14
N GLY A 39 -20.40 -0.73 -5.56
CA GLY A 39 -21.63 -0.37 -4.84
C GLY A 39 -21.37 0.39 -3.52
N PRO A 40 -22.30 1.22 -3.03
CA PRO A 40 -22.13 1.99 -1.79
C PRO A 40 -21.98 1.11 -0.56
N GLU A 41 -22.71 -0.01 -0.51
CA GLU A 41 -22.63 -1.00 0.55
C GLU A 41 -21.25 -1.67 0.56
N LEU A 42 -20.80 -2.17 -0.60
CA LEU A 42 -19.48 -2.79 -0.76
C LEU A 42 -18.35 -1.82 -0.38
N LEU A 43 -18.40 -0.57 -0.82
CA LEU A 43 -17.40 0.44 -0.44
C LEU A 43 -17.40 0.66 1.07
N THR A 44 -18.57 0.70 1.70
CA THR A 44 -18.69 0.87 3.15
C THR A 44 -18.09 -0.31 3.90
N GLU A 45 -18.32 -1.54 3.42
CA GLU A 45 -17.73 -2.75 4.01
C GLU A 45 -16.21 -2.77 3.86
N ILE A 46 -15.68 -2.51 2.67
CA ILE A 46 -14.22 -2.39 2.44
C ILE A 46 -13.60 -1.38 3.40
N LEU A 47 -14.20 -0.19 3.53
CA LEU A 47 -13.68 0.85 4.41
C LEU A 47 -13.78 0.47 5.89
N LYS A 48 -14.84 -0.23 6.30
CA LYS A 48 -14.97 -0.74 7.68
C LYS A 48 -13.89 -1.78 7.97
N GLU A 49 -13.77 -2.81 7.13
CA GLU A 49 -12.79 -3.89 7.29
C GLU A 49 -11.36 -3.34 7.34
N ASN A 50 -11.02 -2.40 6.44
CA ASN A 50 -9.70 -1.77 6.43
C ASN A 50 -9.40 -1.00 7.72
N MET A 51 -10.40 -0.35 8.33
CA MET A 51 -10.21 0.42 9.56
C MET A 51 -10.27 -0.43 10.83
N SER A 52 -10.98 -1.55 10.79
CA SER A 52 -11.06 -2.50 11.91
C SER A 52 -9.93 -3.52 11.91
N PHE A 53 -9.10 -3.55 10.87
CA PHE A 53 -7.97 -4.47 10.79
C PHE A 53 -7.03 -4.29 12.00
N ALA A 54 -6.80 -5.39 12.69
CA ALA A 54 -5.82 -5.53 13.75
C ALA A 54 -4.94 -6.75 13.46
N ILE A 55 -3.66 -6.67 13.83
CA ILE A 55 -2.72 -7.78 13.65
C ILE A 55 -3.17 -8.93 14.56
N PRO A 56 -3.54 -10.11 14.01
CA PRO A 56 -3.92 -11.26 14.82
C PRO A 56 -2.74 -11.78 15.64
N ASP A 57 -2.99 -12.26 16.85
CA ASP A 57 -1.93 -12.83 17.72
C ASP A 57 -1.19 -14.01 17.07
N SER A 58 -1.87 -14.74 16.19
CA SER A 58 -1.30 -15.86 15.42
C SER A 58 -0.23 -15.43 14.41
N PHE A 59 -0.12 -14.14 14.04
CA PHE A 59 0.90 -13.67 13.11
C PHE A 59 2.31 -13.93 13.61
N LYS A 60 2.54 -13.91 14.93
CA LYS A 60 3.84 -14.22 15.54
C LYS A 60 4.31 -15.65 15.29
N GLN A 61 3.40 -16.54 14.91
CA GLN A 61 3.66 -17.95 14.68
C GLN A 61 4.05 -18.25 13.23
N THR A 62 3.89 -17.28 12.32
CA THR A 62 4.25 -17.49 10.92
C THR A 62 5.75 -17.67 10.75
N ARG A 63 6.13 -18.57 9.84
CA ARG A 63 7.52 -18.76 9.40
C ARG A 63 7.77 -18.22 8.00
N ALA A 64 6.75 -17.59 7.40
CA ALA A 64 6.87 -17.00 6.07
C ALA A 64 7.86 -15.83 6.12
N LYS A 65 8.76 -15.77 5.14
CA LYS A 65 9.54 -14.56 4.89
C LYS A 65 8.59 -13.50 4.35
N VAL A 66 8.59 -12.31 4.96
CA VAL A 66 7.69 -11.21 4.56
C VAL A 66 8.51 -9.96 4.27
N LEU A 67 8.36 -9.39 3.08
CA LEU A 67 8.85 -8.05 2.75
C LEU A 67 7.74 -7.04 2.99
N ILE A 68 7.96 -6.13 3.94
CA ILE A 68 7.09 -5.01 4.23
C ILE A 68 7.66 -3.78 3.50
N THR A 69 6.86 -3.15 2.66
CA THR A 69 7.26 -1.94 1.93
C THR A 69 6.35 -0.78 2.33
N VAL A 70 6.94 0.42 2.47
CA VAL A 70 6.19 1.65 2.72
C VAL A 70 6.85 2.81 1.98
N GLY A 71 6.06 3.66 1.33
CA GLY A 71 6.57 4.85 0.67
C GLY A 71 6.87 5.97 1.67
N GLN A 72 7.94 6.72 1.48
CA GLN A 72 8.26 7.87 2.33
C GLN A 72 7.16 8.95 2.32
N GLY A 73 6.44 9.09 1.20
CA GLY A 73 5.33 10.05 1.05
C GLY A 73 4.03 9.62 1.73
N GLU A 74 4.02 8.49 2.43
CA GLU A 74 2.85 7.96 3.12
C GLU A 74 2.49 8.75 4.40
N LYS A 75 1.25 8.59 4.84
CA LYS A 75 0.83 9.13 6.13
C LYS A 75 1.59 8.43 7.27
N LYS A 76 1.86 9.15 8.36
CA LYS A 76 2.53 8.62 9.58
C LYS A 76 1.88 7.33 10.12
N ILE A 77 0.57 7.16 9.94
CA ILE A 77 -0.14 5.95 10.35
C ILE A 77 0.33 4.70 9.58
N MET A 78 0.68 4.82 8.30
CA MET A 78 1.20 3.72 7.50
C MET A 78 2.62 3.36 7.93
N MET A 79 3.44 4.36 8.26
CA MET A 79 4.77 4.13 8.84
C MET A 79 4.69 3.37 10.16
N ARG A 80 3.70 3.70 11.01
CA ARG A 80 3.44 2.98 12.26
C ARG A 80 2.97 1.55 11.97
N SER A 81 2.03 1.37 11.06
CA SER A 81 1.55 0.04 10.65
C SER A 81 2.68 -0.86 10.14
N ALA A 82 3.60 -0.33 9.33
CA ALA A 82 4.78 -1.07 8.87
C ALA A 82 5.70 -1.48 10.03
N LYS A 83 5.91 -0.60 11.02
CA LYS A 83 6.65 -0.93 12.26
C LYS A 83 5.93 -2.01 13.08
N ASP A 84 4.61 -1.90 13.23
CA ASP A 84 3.80 -2.86 14.00
C ASP A 84 3.86 -4.25 13.36
N LEU A 85 3.80 -4.33 12.03
CA LEU A 85 3.99 -5.59 11.29
C LEU A 85 5.39 -6.17 11.50
N LEU A 86 6.44 -5.34 11.43
CA LEU A 86 7.81 -5.80 11.67
C LEU A 86 8.02 -6.37 13.08
N ILE A 87 7.42 -5.75 14.09
CA ILE A 87 7.53 -6.20 15.48
C ILE A 87 6.81 -7.55 15.68
N ASN A 88 5.70 -7.77 14.97
CA ASN A 88 4.86 -8.95 15.15
C ASN A 88 5.18 -10.11 14.19
N LEU A 89 5.97 -9.90 13.14
CA LEU A 89 6.32 -10.93 12.15
C LEU A 89 7.80 -11.30 12.25
N GLN A 90 8.08 -12.51 12.77
CA GLN A 90 9.45 -13.02 12.83
C GLN A 90 10.02 -13.24 11.42
N GLY A 91 11.29 -12.85 11.23
CA GLY A 91 11.96 -13.00 9.93
C GLY A 91 11.45 -12.08 8.83
N SER A 92 10.64 -11.07 9.18
CA SER A 92 10.23 -10.03 8.25
C SER A 92 11.33 -9.00 8.02
N GLN A 93 11.34 -8.41 6.82
CA GLN A 93 12.21 -7.31 6.45
C GLN A 93 11.34 -6.12 6.05
N GLY A 94 11.58 -4.95 6.63
CA GLY A 94 10.82 -3.75 6.32
C GLY A 94 11.69 -2.71 5.64
N VAL A 95 11.18 -2.12 4.57
CA VAL A 95 11.89 -1.10 3.79
C VAL A 95 11.01 0.12 3.49
N ILE A 96 11.65 1.29 3.49
CA ILE A 96 11.08 2.56 3.11
C ILE A 96 11.62 2.93 1.73
N GLY A 97 10.72 3.11 0.75
CA GLY A 97 11.09 3.59 -0.58
C GLY A 97 11.03 5.11 -0.69
N MET A 98 12.08 5.71 -1.26
CA MET A 98 12.13 7.15 -1.50
C MET A 98 11.33 7.57 -2.74
N GLY A 99 10.75 8.77 -2.65
CA GLY A 99 10.18 9.46 -3.81
C GLY A 99 8.80 8.95 -4.25
N PHE A 100 8.13 8.12 -3.45
CA PHE A 100 6.73 7.74 -3.65
C PHE A 100 5.98 7.61 -2.32
N GLY A 101 4.65 7.74 -2.39
CA GLY A 101 3.72 7.50 -1.27
C GLY A 101 3.02 6.15 -1.45
N HIS A 102 1.73 6.20 -1.77
CA HIS A 102 0.94 5.01 -2.08
C HIS A 102 1.36 4.31 -3.37
N GLY A 103 1.02 3.02 -3.50
CA GLY A 103 1.02 2.34 -4.79
C GLY A 103 2.42 2.16 -5.41
N PHE A 104 3.38 1.61 -4.66
CA PHE A 104 4.74 1.34 -5.13
C PHE A 104 4.81 0.69 -6.55
N PRO A 105 4.01 -0.36 -6.87
CA PRO A 105 4.05 -0.98 -8.20
C PRO A 105 3.70 -0.04 -9.36
N LEU A 106 2.84 0.95 -9.12
CA LEU A 106 2.42 1.92 -10.14
C LEU A 106 3.32 3.17 -10.13
N ALA A 107 3.74 3.62 -8.95
CA ALA A 107 4.56 4.82 -8.79
C ALA A 107 5.98 4.66 -9.38
N ARG A 108 6.55 3.46 -9.26
CA ARG A 108 7.92 3.12 -9.71
C ARG A 108 7.98 1.66 -10.19
N PRO A 109 7.35 1.30 -11.32
CA PRO A 109 7.20 -0.10 -11.74
C PRO A 109 8.52 -0.87 -11.87
N MET A 110 9.52 -0.27 -12.51
CA MET A 110 10.84 -0.89 -12.68
C MET A 110 11.54 -1.12 -11.34
N PHE A 111 11.50 -0.14 -10.45
CA PHE A 111 12.12 -0.25 -9.12
C PHE A 111 11.39 -1.26 -8.24
N PHE A 112 10.06 -1.33 -8.34
CA PHE A 112 9.27 -2.37 -7.67
C PHE A 112 9.66 -3.77 -8.15
N ASN A 113 9.74 -3.98 -9.47
CA ASN A 113 10.11 -5.27 -10.05
C ASN A 113 11.52 -5.70 -9.61
N GLU A 114 12.50 -4.79 -9.69
CA GLU A 114 13.87 -5.05 -9.23
C GLU A 114 13.92 -5.38 -7.74
N THR A 115 13.12 -4.69 -6.92
CA THR A 115 13.02 -4.93 -5.48
C THR A 115 12.46 -6.32 -5.19
N VAL A 116 11.33 -6.68 -5.81
CA VAL A 116 10.68 -7.98 -5.61
C VAL A 116 11.56 -9.11 -6.10
N GLU A 117 12.18 -8.96 -7.28
CA GLU A 117 13.10 -9.95 -7.83
C GLU A 117 14.31 -10.16 -6.91
N SER A 118 14.94 -9.07 -6.47
CA SER A 118 16.08 -9.15 -5.55
C SER A 118 15.70 -9.81 -4.23
N TRP A 119 14.52 -9.49 -3.69
CA TRP A 119 14.04 -10.09 -2.45
C TRP A 119 13.76 -11.59 -2.57
N ILE A 120 13.04 -12.00 -3.62
CA ILE A 120 12.72 -13.42 -3.89
C ILE A 120 13.99 -14.25 -4.08
N GLN A 121 14.99 -13.68 -4.77
CA GLN A 121 16.27 -14.33 -5.03
C GLN A 121 17.27 -14.20 -3.86
N GLU A 122 16.84 -13.64 -2.72
CA GLU A 122 17.67 -13.42 -1.52
C GLU A 122 18.95 -12.60 -1.80
N LYS A 123 18.88 -11.71 -2.80
CA LYS A 123 19.93 -10.76 -3.17
C LYS A 123 19.80 -9.49 -2.36
N ARG A 124 20.87 -8.68 -2.39
CA ARG A 124 20.83 -7.33 -1.82
C ARG A 124 19.76 -6.50 -2.53
N LEU A 125 18.89 -5.86 -1.74
CA LEU A 125 17.87 -4.95 -2.26
C LEU A 125 18.50 -3.73 -2.98
N PRO A 126 17.83 -3.19 -3.99
CA PRO A 126 18.35 -2.08 -4.77
C PRO A 126 18.52 -0.81 -3.93
N ASN A 127 19.45 0.05 -4.35
CA ASN A 127 19.70 1.33 -3.68
C ASN A 127 18.45 2.23 -3.78
N GLY A 128 18.19 3.02 -2.71
CA GLY A 128 16.99 3.86 -2.62
C GLY A 128 15.87 3.28 -1.74
N LEU A 129 16.09 2.06 -1.21
CA LEU A 129 15.35 1.50 -0.09
C LEU A 129 16.15 1.63 1.20
N PHE A 130 15.50 2.06 2.28
CA PHE A 130 16.08 2.09 3.61
C PHE A 130 15.39 1.10 4.53
N THR A 131 16.15 0.35 5.33
CA THR A 131 15.55 -0.54 6.32
C THR A 131 14.76 0.27 7.34
N VAL A 132 13.51 -0.14 7.60
CA VAL A 132 12.73 0.40 8.71
C VAL A 132 13.36 -0.09 10.00
N GLY A 133 13.93 0.82 10.78
CA GLY A 133 14.50 0.49 12.09
C GLY A 133 13.43 0.15 13.12
N ILE A 134 13.71 -0.86 13.95
CA ILE A 134 12.94 -1.20 15.15
C ILE A 134 13.55 -0.41 16.33
N GLY A 135 13.38 0.92 16.34
CA GLY A 135 13.89 1.75 17.44
C GLY A 135 13.43 3.21 17.36
N GLY A 136 13.02 3.75 18.52
CA GLY A 136 12.65 5.15 18.76
C GLY A 136 11.27 5.57 18.27
#